data_AF-A0A1F3VXD3-F1
#
_entry.id   AF-A0A1F3VXD3-F1
#
_cell.length_a   1.000
_cell.length_b   1.000
_cell.length_c   1.000
_cell.angle_alpha   90.00
_cell.angle_beta   90.00
_cell.angle_gamma   90.00
#
_symmetry.space_group_name_H-M   'P 1'
#
loop_
_entity.id
_entity.type
_entity.pdbx_description
1 polymer ?
#
loop_
_entity_poly.entity_id
_entity_poly.type
_entity_poly.pdbx_seq_one_letter_code
_entity_poly.pdbx_strand_id
1 'polypeptide(L)'
;MVDLLITVDSAPWHIASAVQTPTVVLYSGNGSLNTWGKYQGNQYIIYKDMECNPCFEKFVCFLNHRNCIESIQINEIVQKVDIILSRHLNKYGYKNIT
;
A
#
# COMPACT_ATOMS: atom_id res chain seq x y z
N MET A 1 -18.29 -2.15 -7.83
CA MET A 1 -17.38 -2.02 -6.68
C MET A 1 -16.15 -2.88 -6.99
N VAL A 2 -14.96 -2.47 -6.58
CA VAL A 2 -13.73 -3.25 -6.85
C VAL A 2 -13.43 -4.18 -5.67
N ASP A 3 -12.87 -5.36 -5.96
CA ASP A 3 -12.51 -6.35 -4.93
C ASP A 3 -11.25 -5.97 -4.14
N LEU A 4 -10.33 -5.24 -4.79
CA LEU A 4 -9.07 -4.78 -4.20
C LEU A 4 -8.57 -3.53 -4.93
N LEU A 5 -8.01 -2.58 -4.19
CA LEU A 5 -7.30 -1.42 -4.73
C LEU A 5 -5.79 -1.58 -4.53
N ILE A 6 -5.00 -1.28 -5.56
CA ILE A 6 -3.55 -1.07 -5.45
C ILE A 6 -3.31 0.42 -5.70
N THR A 7 -2.61 1.10 -4.80
CA THR A 7 -2.38 2.54 -4.89
C THR A 7 -1.04 2.93 -4.25
N VAL A 8 -0.60 4.16 -4.48
CA VAL A 8 0.47 4.82 -3.72
C VAL A 8 -0.09 5.53 -2.48
N ASP A 9 0.80 6.09 -1.66
CA ASP A 9 0.56 6.92 -0.48
C ASP A 9 -0.07 8.30 -0.79
N SER A 10 -1.23 8.27 -1.47
CA SER A 10 -2.01 9.45 -1.86
C SER A 10 -3.49 9.30 -1.53
N ALA A 11 -4.31 10.30 -1.88
CA ALA A 11 -5.74 10.37 -1.54
C ALA A 11 -6.59 9.10 -1.79
N PRO A 12 -6.41 8.31 -2.88
CA PRO A 12 -7.20 7.11 -3.12
C PRO A 12 -7.11 6.07 -1.99
N TRP A 13 -5.96 5.97 -1.32
CA TRP A 13 -5.80 5.12 -0.15
C TRP A 13 -6.77 5.51 0.98
N HIS A 14 -6.87 6.80 1.30
CA HIS A 14 -7.76 7.30 2.35
C HIS A 14 -9.24 7.12 1.98
N ILE A 15 -9.59 7.29 0.71
CA ILE A 15 -10.96 7.04 0.23
C ILE A 15 -11.31 5.56 0.37
N ALA A 16 -10.42 4.66 -0.07
CA ALA A 16 -10.61 3.22 0.02
C ALA A 16 -10.73 2.74 1.48
N SER A 17 -9.97 3.35 2.40
CA SER A 17 -10.13 3.15 3.84
C SER A 17 -11.56 3.49 4.30
N ALA A 18 -12.08 4.65 3.90
CA ALA A 18 -13.39 5.13 4.35
C ALA A 18 -14.53 4.22 3.87
N VAL A 19 -14.41 3.66 2.66
CA VAL A 19 -15.40 2.73 2.09
C VAL A 19 -15.08 1.24 2.34
N GLN A 20 -14.09 0.96 3.18
CA GLN A 20 -13.69 -0.40 3.61
C GLN A 20 -13.22 -1.35 2.49
N THR A 21 -12.72 -0.80 1.38
CA THR A 21 -12.15 -1.59 0.28
C THR A 21 -10.76 -2.12 0.68
N PRO A 22 -10.46 -3.43 0.50
CA PRO A 22 -9.12 -3.95 0.69
C PRO A 22 -8.11 -3.20 -0.17
N THR A 23 -7.03 -2.70 0.44
CA THR A 23 -6.09 -1.80 -0.24
C THR A 23 -4.65 -2.22 0.01
N VAL A 24 -3.88 -2.41 -1.06
CA VAL A 24 -2.41 -2.50 -1.02
C VAL A 24 -1.83 -1.14 -1.34
N VAL A 25 -0.99 -0.62 -0.44
CA VAL A 25 -0.40 0.72 -0.55
C VAL A 25 1.10 0.60 -0.74
N LEU A 26 1.63 1.20 -1.81
CA LEU A 26 3.06 1.33 -2.05
C LEU A 26 3.53 2.66 -1.42
N TYR A 27 4.29 2.59 -0.34
CA TYR A 27 4.62 3.75 0.48
C TYR A 27 6.02 4.28 0.20
N SER A 28 6.14 5.57 -0.13
CA SER A 28 7.40 6.19 -0.58
C SER A 28 8.31 6.65 0.55
N GLY A 29 7.94 6.43 1.82
CA GLY A 29 8.66 6.97 2.97
C GLY A 29 8.60 8.50 3.08
N ASN A 30 7.83 9.14 2.19
CA ASN A 30 7.52 10.55 2.20
C ASN A 30 6.44 10.85 3.23
N GLY A 31 6.86 10.89 4.48
CA GLY A 31 6.00 11.15 5.62
C GLY A 31 5.96 10.00 6.59
N SER A 32 5.39 10.28 7.76
CA SER A 32 5.33 9.31 8.84
C SER A 32 4.09 8.43 8.72
N LEU A 33 4.28 7.11 8.78
CA LEU A 33 3.19 6.15 8.95
C LEU A 33 2.40 6.39 10.25
N ASN A 34 3.02 6.97 11.28
CA ASN A 34 2.32 7.35 12.51
C ASN A 34 1.35 8.53 12.32
N THR A 35 1.54 9.32 11.27
CA THR A 35 0.67 10.45 10.92
C THR A 35 -0.36 10.03 9.89
N TRP A 36 0.09 9.41 8.79
CA TRP A 36 -0.75 9.13 7.62
C TRP A 36 -1.29 7.70 7.57
N GLY A 37 -0.74 6.77 8.35
CA GLY A 37 -1.12 5.36 8.36
C GLY A 37 -2.10 4.96 9.47
N LYS A 38 -2.56 5.90 10.30
CA LYS A 38 -3.43 5.64 11.48
C LYS A 38 -4.88 5.27 11.15
N TYR A 39 -5.14 4.65 10.01
CA TYR A 39 -6.49 4.25 9.63
C TYR A 39 -6.74 2.78 9.96
N GLN A 40 -7.89 2.48 10.57
CA GLN A 40 -8.30 1.11 10.90
C GLN A 40 -8.89 0.41 9.66
N GLY A 41 -8.55 -0.84 9.43
CA GLY A 41 -9.20 -1.70 8.42
C GLY A 41 -8.26 -2.42 7.45
N ASN A 42 -8.82 -2.90 6.34
CA ASN A 42 -8.23 -3.79 5.32
C ASN A 42 -7.11 -3.13 4.48
N GLN A 43 -6.12 -2.52 5.12
CA GLN A 43 -5.03 -1.80 4.47
C GLN A 43 -3.71 -2.53 4.69
N TYR A 44 -2.94 -2.65 3.63
CA TYR A 44 -1.72 -3.44 3.61
C TYR A 44 -0.62 -2.61 2.97
N ILE A 45 0.27 -2.10 3.81
CA ILE A 45 1.31 -1.16 3.39
C ILE A 45 2.57 -1.96 3.03
N ILE A 46 3.08 -1.75 1.83
CA ILE A 46 4.40 -2.18 1.39
C ILE A 46 5.31 -0.96 1.50
N TYR A 47 6.25 -1.05 2.43
CA TYR A 47 7.15 0.03 2.80
C TYR A 47 8.56 -0.53 2.96
N LYS A 48 9.55 0.22 2.50
CA LYS A 48 10.96 -0.10 2.61
C LYS A 48 11.58 0.88 3.59
N ASP A 49 11.97 0.37 4.74
CA ASP A 49 12.56 1.20 5.78
C ASP A 49 13.98 1.61 5.38
N MET A 50 14.19 2.91 5.22
CA MET A 50 15.46 3.51 4.83
C MET A 50 15.88 4.52 5.91
N GLU A 51 17.18 4.74 6.03
CA GLU A 51 17.74 5.71 6.99
C GLU A 51 17.20 7.14 6.79
N CYS A 52 16.84 7.51 5.56
CA CYS A 52 16.29 8.82 5.26
C CYS A 52 14.80 8.98 5.60
N ASN A 53 14.11 7.92 6.04
CA ASN A 53 12.68 7.99 6.31
C ASN A 53 12.38 8.37 7.77
N PRO A 54 11.32 9.16 8.02
CA PRO A 54 10.50 9.88 7.04
C PRO A 54 11.17 11.19 6.57
N CYS A 55 11.21 11.45 5.26
CA CYS A 55 11.88 12.64 4.71
C CYS A 55 10.97 13.86 4.45
N PHE A 56 9.65 13.66 4.34
CA PHE A 56 8.64 14.72 4.08
C PHE A 56 8.91 15.62 2.85
N GLU A 57 9.69 15.14 1.88
CA GLU A 57 10.04 15.89 0.66
C GLU A 57 8.90 15.95 -0.36
N LYS A 58 8.62 17.11 -0.94
CA LYS A 58 7.40 17.26 -1.77
C LYS A 58 7.50 16.78 -3.21
N PHE A 59 8.68 16.90 -3.85
CA PHE A 59 8.82 16.68 -5.29
C PHE A 59 10.08 15.92 -5.69
N VAL A 60 11.19 16.18 -5.02
CA VAL A 60 12.51 15.62 -5.36
C VAL A 60 13.15 15.09 -4.08
N CYS A 61 13.68 13.88 -4.13
CA CYS A 61 14.46 13.33 -3.03
C CYS A 61 15.78 14.10 -2.88
N PHE A 62 16.09 14.58 -1.66
CA PHE A 62 17.33 15.30 -1.36
C PHE A 62 18.60 14.46 -1.57
N LEU A 63 18.47 13.13 -1.60
CA LEU A 63 19.55 12.19 -1.91
C LEU A 63 19.66 11.85 -3.40
N ASN A 64 18.85 12.49 -4.25
CA ASN A 64 18.83 12.31 -5.71
C ASN A 64 18.59 10.86 -6.17
N HIS A 65 17.77 10.10 -5.44
CA HIS A 65 17.35 8.74 -5.79
C HIS A 65 15.86 8.51 -5.46
N ARG A 66 15.29 7.37 -5.85
CA ARG A 66 13.94 6.96 -5.42
C ARG A 66 13.91 5.55 -4.84
N ASN A 67 15.01 5.15 -4.19
CA ASN A 67 15.21 3.81 -3.63
C ASN A 67 14.05 3.32 -2.74
N CYS A 68 13.40 4.19 -1.98
CA CYS A 68 12.24 3.84 -1.14
C CYS A 68 11.08 3.19 -1.92
N ILE A 69 10.82 3.63 -3.15
CA ILE A 69 9.82 3.04 -4.06
C ILE A 69 10.47 2.04 -5.02
N GLU A 70 11.62 2.38 -5.61
CA GLU A 70 12.29 1.56 -6.62
C GLU A 70 12.80 0.23 -6.07
N SER A 71 12.97 0.10 -4.75
CA SER A 71 13.32 -1.19 -4.11
C SER A 71 12.11 -2.08 -3.83
N ILE A 72 10.87 -1.60 -3.99
CA ILE A 72 9.68 -2.44 -3.89
C ILE A 72 9.62 -3.37 -5.11
N GLN A 73 9.65 -4.67 -4.86
CA GLN A 73 9.71 -5.66 -5.93
C GLN A 73 8.31 -6.09 -6.37
N ILE A 74 8.14 -6.37 -7.67
CA ILE A 74 6.84 -6.78 -8.24
C ILE A 74 6.33 -8.07 -7.57
N ASN A 75 7.22 -9.04 -7.30
CA ASN A 75 6.84 -10.29 -6.66
C ASN A 75 6.25 -10.09 -5.25
N GLU A 76 6.78 -9.15 -4.47
CA GLU A 76 6.25 -8.78 -3.16
C GLU A 76 4.84 -8.17 -3.28
N ILE A 77 4.62 -7.33 -4.30
CA ILE A 77 3.30 -6.76 -4.60
C ILE A 77 2.31 -7.88 -4.97
N VAL A 78 2.67 -8.73 -5.93
CA VAL A 78 1.81 -9.82 -6.41
C VAL A 78 1.45 -10.79 -5.28
N GLN A 79 2.44 -11.25 -4.50
CA GLN A 79 2.20 -12.12 -3.35
C GLN A 79 1.24 -11.49 -2.34
N LYS A 80 1.39 -10.19 -2.07
CA LYS A 80 0.51 -9.46 -1.15
C LYS A 80 -0.92 -9.40 -1.70
N VAL A 81 -1.07 -9.05 -2.99
CA VAL A 81 -2.36 -8.98 -3.68
C VAL A 81 -3.06 -10.33 -3.66
N ASP A 82 -2.38 -11.41 -4.02
CA ASP A 82 -2.95 -12.76 -4.06
C ASP A 82 -3.50 -13.17 -2.69
N ILE A 83 -2.74 -12.94 -1.61
CA ILE A 83 -3.16 -13.25 -0.24
C ILE A 83 -4.43 -12.46 0.14
N ILE A 84 -4.48 -11.16 -0.17
CA ILE A 84 -5.58 -10.30 0.25
C ILE A 84 -6.82 -10.55 -0.59
N LEU A 85 -6.67 -10.65 -1.91
CA LEU A 85 -7.76 -10.91 -2.83
C LEU A 85 -8.40 -12.26 -2.53
N SER A 86 -7.58 -13.31 -2.31
CA SER A 86 -8.08 -14.63 -1.92
C SER A 86 -8.87 -14.57 -0.61
N ARG A 87 -8.37 -13.87 0.41
CA ARG A 87 -9.10 -13.68 1.68
C ARG A 87 -10.41 -12.92 1.48
N HIS A 88 -10.41 -11.89 0.65
CA HIS A 88 -11.61 -11.10 0.34
C HIS A 88 -12.67 -11.94 -0.36
N LEU A 89 -12.31 -12.63 -1.45
CA LEU A 89 -13.22 -13.46 -2.23
C LEU A 89 -13.81 -14.62 -1.41
N ASN A 90 -12.99 -15.28 -0.59
CA ASN A 90 -13.45 -16.34 0.30
C ASN A 90 -14.48 -15.87 1.33
N LYS A 91 -14.41 -14.61 1.80
CA LYS A 91 -15.41 -14.01 2.69
C LYS A 91 -16.81 -13.97 2.05
N TYR A 92 -16.89 -13.89 0.72
CA TYR A 92 -18.15 -13.86 -0.03
C TYR A 92 -18.52 -15.21 -0.66
N GLY A 93 -17.82 -16.30 -0.29
CA GLY A 93 -18.12 -17.65 -0.77
C GLY A 93 -17.62 -17.97 -2.18
N TYR A 94 -16.83 -17.09 -2.80
CA TYR A 94 -16.16 -17.38 -4.06
C TYR A 94 -14.92 -18.25 -3.78
N LYS A 95 -14.97 -19.53 -4.16
CA LYS A 95 -13.81 -20.45 -4.06
C LYS A 95 -12.87 -20.22 -5.25
N ASN A 96 -11.60 -19.94 -4.93
CA ASN A 96 -10.39 -19.89 -5.76
C ASN A 96 -10.59 -19.96 -7.29
N ILE A 97 -10.39 -18.83 -7.98
CA ILE A 97 -10.04 -18.82 -9.41
C ILE A 97 -8.61 -19.38 -9.46
N THR A 98 -8.45 -20.54 -10.07
CA THR A 98 -7.18 -21.25 -10.21
C THR A 98 -6.30 -20.57 -11.24
#